data_AF-A0AB35UA56-F1
#
_entry.id   AF-A0AB35UA56-F1
#
_cell.length_a   1.000
_cell.length_b   1.000
_cell.length_c   1.000
_cell.angle_alpha   90.00
_cell.angle_beta   90.00
_cell.angle_gamma   90.00
#
_symmetry.space_group_name_H-M   'P 1'
#
loop_
_entity.id
_entity.type
_entity.pdbx_description
1 polymer ?
#
loop_
_entity_poly.entity_id
_entity_poly.type
_entity_poly.pdbx_seq_one_letter_code
_entity_poly.pdbx_strand_id
1 'polypeptide(L)'
;MKPLTPWPGANARLLGLGVGLPISAFDRLANFSAAEFERFTLEWATDYLAVKRPEIVEVQQRGGAGDKGRDVIAWHDPSTVPVRKWTLYQCKHYGSALGAGTAAAEIGKVLFYSHRGDYSFPEEYHFVTHKGVTSPFQDLLDKPEDLRKFIIDNWNEHCRSKIRKDPAELTAELKAHIESVPFAAFRAKQPLTLLNEHAQTKYHLTVFGAPLIDRPKPPEPPSAVTAGENKYVAQLMEVISADLGLTVSSLADFLHSDKHRRLFDRSRLTFYHAEGLKELARDQMADIAFFDTLLKEFHDGLYHWHTGEPAGYPRLIETVKASQTIQLSKHALEPNVLPNDREGMCHQMANEGQVRWCDK
;
A
#
# COMPACT_ATOMS: atom_id res chain seq x y z
N MET A 1 -2.15 16.80 -42.96
CA MET A 1 -3.10 16.46 -41.88
C MET A 1 -2.36 16.47 -40.56
N LYS A 2 -2.87 17.17 -39.53
CA LYS A 2 -2.33 17.02 -38.17
C LYS A 2 -2.60 15.59 -37.70
N PRO A 3 -1.61 14.88 -37.12
CA PRO A 3 -1.88 13.58 -36.52
C PRO A 3 -2.90 13.76 -35.39
N LEU A 4 -3.91 12.89 -35.37
CA LEU A 4 -4.88 12.82 -34.27
C LEU A 4 -4.10 12.51 -32.98
N THR A 5 -4.32 13.33 -31.96
CA THR A 5 -3.79 13.06 -30.62
C THR A 5 -4.34 11.73 -30.11
N PRO A 6 -3.50 10.84 -29.55
CA PRO A 6 -3.96 9.58 -28.97
C PRO A 6 -5.04 9.83 -27.91
N TRP A 7 -6.03 8.93 -27.84
CA TRP A 7 -7.03 8.97 -26.77
C TRP A 7 -6.34 8.74 -25.41
N PRO A 8 -6.54 9.61 -24.41
CA PRO A 8 -5.99 9.39 -23.07
C PRO A 8 -6.41 8.03 -22.53
N GLY A 9 -5.44 7.19 -22.15
CA GLY A 9 -5.68 5.88 -21.58
C GLY A 9 -6.08 4.77 -22.56
N ALA A 10 -5.94 4.96 -23.89
CA ALA A 10 -6.26 3.93 -24.88
C ALA A 10 -5.56 2.58 -24.64
N ASN A 11 -4.28 2.60 -24.25
CA ASN A 11 -3.51 1.37 -23.97
C ASN A 11 -3.98 0.67 -22.67
N ALA A 12 -4.36 1.43 -21.64
CA ALA A 12 -4.92 0.88 -20.41
C ALA A 12 -6.30 0.21 -20.64
N ARG A 13 -7.06 0.71 -21.64
CA ARG A 13 -8.34 0.11 -22.07
C ARG A 13 -8.19 -1.20 -22.83
N LEU A 14 -7.10 -1.35 -23.59
CA LEU A 14 -6.78 -2.59 -24.31
C LEU A 14 -6.34 -3.71 -23.37
N LEU A 15 -5.65 -3.38 -22.27
CA LEU A 15 -5.16 -4.33 -21.26
C LEU A 15 -6.25 -4.77 -20.24
N GLY A 16 -7.37 -4.04 -20.14
CA GLY A 16 -8.42 -4.26 -19.13
C GLY A 16 -9.55 -5.21 -19.53
N LEU A 17 -9.40 -6.00 -20.61
CA LEU A 17 -10.40 -6.97 -21.05
C LEU A 17 -10.50 -8.14 -20.05
N GLY A 18 -11.33 -7.98 -19.02
CA GLY A 18 -11.70 -9.04 -18.05
C GLY A 18 -11.68 -8.62 -16.58
N VAL A 19 -10.97 -7.53 -16.22
CA VAL A 19 -10.78 -7.07 -14.83
C VAL A 19 -11.32 -5.66 -14.56
N GLY A 20 -11.92 -5.01 -15.57
CA GLY A 20 -12.34 -3.62 -15.49
C GLY A 20 -11.17 -2.66 -15.74
N LEU A 21 -11.47 -1.42 -16.09
CA LEU A 21 -10.44 -0.41 -16.32
C LEU A 21 -9.74 -0.08 -15.00
N PRO A 22 -8.40 0.14 -15.01
CA PRO A 22 -7.72 0.72 -13.85
C PRO A 22 -8.42 2.03 -13.46
N ILE A 23 -8.99 2.05 -12.26
CA ILE A 23 -9.62 3.24 -11.70
C ILE A 23 -8.50 4.20 -11.32
N SER A 24 -8.60 5.47 -11.74
CA SER A 24 -7.57 6.45 -11.37
C SER A 24 -7.51 6.61 -9.85
N ALA A 25 -6.36 7.00 -9.29
CA ALA A 25 -6.24 7.19 -7.85
C ALA A 25 -7.26 8.23 -7.31
N PHE A 26 -7.57 9.26 -8.11
CA PHE A 26 -8.62 10.22 -7.78
C PHE A 26 -10.01 9.60 -7.75
N ASP A 27 -10.37 8.79 -8.74
CA ASP A 27 -11.67 8.13 -8.79
C ASP A 27 -11.82 7.10 -7.66
N ARG A 28 -10.73 6.41 -7.29
CA ARG A 28 -10.73 5.49 -6.16
C ARG A 28 -10.90 6.23 -4.83
N LEU A 29 -10.20 7.35 -4.66
CA LEU A 29 -10.33 8.23 -3.49
C LEU A 29 -11.76 8.81 -3.38
N ALA A 30 -12.41 9.12 -4.51
CA ALA A 30 -13.78 9.60 -4.55
C ALA A 30 -14.82 8.55 -4.13
N ASN A 31 -14.49 7.26 -4.22
CA ASN A 31 -15.36 6.14 -3.83
C ASN A 31 -15.21 5.72 -2.37
N PHE A 32 -14.29 6.31 -1.60
CA PHE A 32 -14.16 6.02 -0.18
C PHE A 32 -15.39 6.47 0.60
N SER A 33 -15.74 5.72 1.63
CA SER A 33 -16.55 6.24 2.74
C SER A 33 -15.77 7.29 3.53
N ALA A 34 -16.48 8.09 4.34
CA ALA A 34 -15.83 9.06 5.22
C ALA A 34 -14.81 8.41 6.17
N ALA A 35 -15.12 7.21 6.68
CA ALA A 35 -14.22 6.46 7.56
C ALA A 35 -12.97 5.95 6.82
N GLU A 36 -13.12 5.46 5.58
CA GLU A 36 -11.97 5.05 4.76
C GLU A 36 -11.08 6.24 4.41
N PHE A 37 -11.66 7.41 4.13
CA PHE A 37 -10.90 8.62 3.85
C PHE A 37 -10.14 9.16 5.08
N GLU A 38 -10.74 9.05 6.27
CA GLU A 38 -10.04 9.38 7.52
C GLU A 38 -8.89 8.42 7.80
N ARG A 39 -9.12 7.10 7.60
CA ARG A 39 -8.06 6.08 7.69
C ARG A 39 -6.93 6.35 6.70
N PHE A 40 -7.25 6.68 5.45
CA PHE A 40 -6.28 7.06 4.44
C PHE A 40 -5.42 8.25 4.87
N THR A 41 -6.04 9.25 5.50
CA THR A 41 -5.32 10.41 6.06
C THR A 41 -4.44 10.01 7.25
N LEU A 42 -4.90 9.09 8.10
CA LEU A 42 -4.11 8.53 9.20
C LEU A 42 -2.88 7.76 8.70
N GLU A 43 -3.04 6.92 7.67
CA GLU A 43 -1.96 6.15 7.05
C GLU A 43 -0.89 7.09 6.45
N TRP A 44 -1.32 8.12 5.72
CA TRP A 44 -0.42 9.18 5.23
C TRP A 44 0.31 9.90 6.36
N ALA A 45 -0.40 10.31 7.42
CA ALA A 45 0.22 11.05 8.52
C ALA A 45 1.22 10.17 9.32
N THR A 46 0.88 8.91 9.55
CA THR A 46 1.68 7.99 10.37
C THR A 46 2.98 7.58 9.68
N ASP A 47 2.99 7.46 8.36
CA ASP A 47 4.16 6.98 7.61
C ASP A 47 4.88 8.13 6.92
N TYR A 48 4.21 8.87 6.03
CA TYR A 48 4.86 9.95 5.28
C TYR A 48 5.20 11.14 6.17
N LEU A 49 4.20 11.71 6.87
CA LEU A 49 4.45 12.93 7.64
C LEU A 49 5.38 12.69 8.82
N ALA A 50 5.18 11.63 9.61
CA ALA A 50 6.04 11.33 10.75
C ALA A 50 7.52 11.12 10.35
N VAL A 51 7.78 10.61 9.14
CA VAL A 51 9.15 10.47 8.61
C VAL A 51 9.70 11.80 8.08
N LYS A 52 8.87 12.61 7.41
CA LYS A 52 9.31 13.88 6.78
C LYS A 52 9.34 15.07 7.73
N ARG A 53 8.62 15.01 8.84
CA ARG A 53 8.54 16.03 9.89
C ARG A 53 8.97 15.40 11.22
N PRO A 54 10.29 15.38 11.52
CA PRO A 54 10.83 14.74 12.72
C PRO A 54 10.29 15.29 14.04
N GLU A 55 9.69 16.49 14.02
CA GLU A 55 8.98 17.06 15.16
C GLU A 55 7.72 16.27 15.52
N ILE A 56 7.11 15.52 14.60
CA ILE A 56 5.93 14.70 14.88
C ILE A 56 6.37 13.46 15.68
N VAL A 57 6.00 13.42 16.95
CA VAL A 57 6.34 12.32 17.86
C VAL A 57 5.24 11.26 17.97
N GLU A 58 4.01 11.60 17.60
CA GLU A 58 2.85 10.73 17.72
C GLU A 58 1.73 11.16 16.78
N VAL A 59 1.12 10.22 16.07
CA VAL A 59 -0.08 10.46 15.26
C VAL A 59 -1.25 9.68 15.88
N GLN A 60 -2.41 10.33 16.02
CA GLN A 60 -3.61 9.73 16.61
C GLN A 60 -4.84 9.99 15.75
N GLN A 61 -5.67 8.95 15.56
CA GLN A 61 -7.05 9.10 15.09
C GLN A 61 -7.98 9.40 16.26
N ARG A 62 -8.86 10.38 16.09
CA ARG A 62 -9.83 10.84 17.09
C ARG A 62 -11.26 10.93 16.55
N GLY A 63 -11.46 10.82 15.24
CA GLY A 63 -12.76 10.98 14.60
C GLY A 63 -13.83 10.08 15.20
N GLY A 64 -15.02 10.64 15.39
CA GLY A 64 -16.18 9.93 15.93
C GLY A 64 -17.00 10.74 16.94
N ALA A 65 -17.94 10.07 17.61
CA ALA A 65 -18.79 10.73 18.59
C ALA A 65 -17.95 11.30 19.75
N GLY A 66 -18.00 12.62 19.95
CA GLY A 66 -17.30 13.30 21.04
C GLY A 66 -15.85 13.72 20.71
N ASP A 67 -15.43 13.60 19.46
CA ASP A 67 -14.11 14.04 18.98
C ASP A 67 -13.84 15.55 19.18
N LYS A 68 -14.92 16.35 19.23
CA LYS A 68 -14.91 17.81 19.33
C LYS A 68 -14.21 18.46 18.12
N GLY A 69 -14.41 17.89 16.93
CA GLY A 69 -13.86 18.39 15.67
C GLY A 69 -12.38 18.07 15.50
N ARG A 70 -11.95 16.85 15.86
CA ARG A 70 -10.57 16.38 15.69
C ARG A 70 -10.59 15.01 15.03
N ASP A 71 -10.17 14.93 13.78
CA ASP A 71 -10.16 13.66 13.04
C ASP A 71 -8.80 12.97 13.17
N VAL A 72 -7.74 13.56 12.61
CA VAL A 72 -6.36 13.05 12.73
C VAL A 72 -5.47 14.13 13.35
N ILE A 73 -4.75 13.77 14.40
CA ILE A 73 -3.86 14.66 15.15
C ILE A 73 -2.41 14.20 14.96
N ALA A 74 -1.51 15.14 14.66
CA ALA A 74 -0.08 14.93 14.77
C ALA A 74 0.46 15.77 15.96
N TRP A 75 0.92 15.09 17.01
CA TRP A 75 1.52 15.74 18.17
C TRP A 75 2.99 16.03 17.91
N HIS A 76 3.42 17.25 18.23
CA HIS A 76 4.82 17.67 18.08
C HIS A 76 5.62 17.52 19.39
N ASP A 77 4.92 17.44 20.52
CA ASP A 77 5.52 17.26 21.84
C ASP A 77 5.13 15.90 22.43
N PRO A 78 5.98 15.29 23.29
CA PRO A 78 5.64 14.06 23.99
C PRO A 78 4.50 14.26 25.00
N SER A 79 3.84 13.18 25.38
CA SER A 79 2.70 13.20 26.32
C SER A 79 3.03 13.71 27.73
N THR A 80 4.32 13.83 28.05
CA THR A 80 4.82 14.38 29.32
C THR A 80 4.75 15.91 29.39
N VAL A 81 4.57 16.61 28.26
CA VAL A 81 4.44 18.07 28.23
C VAL A 81 2.99 18.46 28.58
N PRO A 82 2.75 19.36 29.56
CA PRO A 82 1.39 19.74 29.98
C PRO A 82 0.54 20.38 28.88
N VAL A 83 1.15 21.21 28.02
CA VAL A 83 0.51 21.85 26.88
C VAL A 83 1.29 21.47 25.64
N ARG A 84 0.87 20.37 25.00
CA ARG A 84 1.51 19.85 23.80
C ARG A 84 1.14 20.70 22.58
N LYS A 85 2.13 20.92 21.72
CA LYS A 85 1.95 21.42 20.36
C LYS A 85 1.46 20.31 19.44
N TRP A 86 0.64 20.69 18.47
CA TRP A 86 0.02 19.73 17.56
C TRP A 86 -0.49 20.38 16.28
N THR A 87 -0.64 19.55 15.25
CA THR A 87 -1.32 19.85 14.00
C THR A 87 -2.61 19.04 13.91
N LEU A 88 -3.68 19.66 13.44
CA LEU A 88 -4.96 19.02 13.16
C LEU A 88 -5.15 18.81 11.66
N TYR A 89 -5.49 17.58 11.26
CA TYR A 89 -5.93 17.23 9.92
C TYR A 89 -7.42 16.88 9.96
N GLN A 90 -8.28 17.85 9.61
CA GLN A 90 -9.72 17.67 9.53
C GLN A 90 -10.11 17.09 8.17
N CYS A 91 -10.60 15.86 8.17
CA CYS A 91 -11.00 15.08 7.00
C CYS A 91 -12.43 15.41 6.58
N LYS A 92 -12.64 15.79 5.32
CA LYS A 92 -13.98 16.00 4.75
C LYS A 92 -14.08 15.32 3.38
N HIS A 93 -14.83 14.21 3.36
CA HIS A 93 -15.17 13.48 2.15
C HIS A 93 -16.60 13.82 1.71
N TYR A 94 -16.73 14.91 0.95
CA TYR A 94 -18.02 15.37 0.43
C TYR A 94 -18.11 15.18 -1.08
N GLY A 95 -19.33 15.06 -1.61
CA GLY A 95 -19.56 14.91 -3.05
C GLY A 95 -19.12 16.10 -3.90
N SER A 96 -18.83 17.26 -3.30
CA SER A 96 -18.33 18.47 -3.94
C SER A 96 -17.10 19.03 -3.21
N ALA A 97 -16.39 19.96 -3.84
CA ALA A 97 -15.32 20.71 -3.19
C ALA A 97 -15.84 21.44 -1.94
N LEU A 98 -15.01 21.51 -0.89
CA LEU A 98 -15.40 22.10 0.38
C LEU A 98 -15.58 23.62 0.24
N GLY A 99 -16.79 24.10 0.49
CA GLY A 99 -17.13 25.52 0.45
C GLY A 99 -16.97 26.22 1.81
N ALA A 100 -16.88 27.55 1.77
CA ALA A 100 -16.60 28.40 2.93
C ALA A 100 -17.61 28.23 4.08
N GLY A 101 -18.92 28.14 3.80
CA GLY A 101 -19.93 27.97 4.85
C GLY A 101 -19.84 26.63 5.60
N THR A 102 -19.49 25.55 4.90
CA THR A 102 -19.27 24.24 5.55
C THR A 102 -17.96 24.24 6.32
N ALA A 103 -16.90 24.82 5.75
CA ALA A 103 -15.62 24.96 6.44
C ALA A 103 -15.72 25.84 7.70
N ALA A 104 -16.54 26.89 7.66
CA ALA A 104 -16.79 27.78 8.79
C ALA A 104 -17.34 27.02 10.01
N ALA A 105 -18.22 26.04 9.80
CA ALA A 105 -18.73 25.21 10.89
C ALA A 105 -17.61 24.42 11.59
N GLU A 106 -16.63 23.91 10.83
CA GLU A 106 -15.50 23.15 11.37
C GLU A 106 -14.47 24.07 12.05
N ILE A 107 -14.18 25.24 11.45
CA ILE A 107 -13.38 26.30 12.08
C ILE A 107 -14.04 26.74 13.41
N GLY A 108 -15.35 26.92 13.41
CA GLY A 108 -16.12 27.30 14.59
C GLY A 108 -15.99 26.27 15.72
N LYS A 109 -15.94 24.96 15.41
CA LYS A 109 -15.72 23.91 16.42
C LYS A 109 -14.36 24.05 17.09
N VAL A 110 -13.28 24.15 16.33
CA VAL A 110 -11.92 24.23 16.91
C VAL A 110 -11.73 25.52 17.70
N LEU A 111 -12.30 26.65 17.24
CA LEU A 111 -12.30 27.92 17.97
C LEU A 111 -13.09 27.82 19.27
N PHE A 112 -14.29 27.22 19.24
CA PHE A 112 -15.15 27.08 20.40
C PHE A 112 -14.56 26.16 21.48
N TYR A 113 -14.09 24.97 21.09
CA TYR A 113 -13.56 24.00 22.05
C TYR A 113 -12.17 24.37 22.57
N SER A 114 -11.37 25.10 21.79
CA SER A 114 -10.14 25.69 22.31
C SER A 114 -10.40 26.82 23.29
N HIS A 115 -11.39 27.68 23.02
CA HIS A 115 -11.82 28.73 23.97
C HIS A 115 -12.33 28.13 25.30
N ARG A 116 -13.11 27.04 25.23
CA ARG A 116 -13.65 26.35 26.41
C ARG A 116 -12.57 25.58 27.20
N GLY A 117 -11.35 25.47 26.66
CA GLY A 117 -10.23 24.79 27.32
C GLY A 117 -10.26 23.26 27.21
N ASP A 118 -11.03 22.68 26.29
CA ASP A 118 -11.02 21.23 26.05
C ASP A 118 -9.68 20.75 25.47
N TYR A 119 -8.98 21.64 24.77
CA TYR A 119 -7.65 21.45 24.20
C TYR A 119 -7.02 22.81 23.83
N SER A 120 -5.70 22.85 23.70
CA SER A 120 -5.00 24.03 23.14
C SER A 120 -5.35 24.22 21.66
N PHE A 121 -5.35 25.46 21.16
CA PHE A 121 -5.48 25.69 19.72
C PHE A 121 -4.26 25.09 18.98
N PRO A 122 -4.44 24.39 17.84
CA PRO A 122 -3.34 23.75 17.12
C PRO A 122 -2.39 24.77 16.48
N GLU A 123 -1.13 24.40 16.27
CA GLU A 123 -0.17 25.24 15.52
C GLU A 123 -0.57 25.35 14.05
N GLU A 124 -1.10 24.26 13.48
CA GLU A 124 -1.62 24.20 12.12
C GLU A 124 -2.95 23.44 12.08
N TYR A 125 -3.86 23.88 11.23
CA TYR A 125 -5.13 23.22 10.95
C TYR A 125 -5.23 23.01 9.44
N HIS A 126 -5.28 21.77 8.99
CA HIS A 126 -5.42 21.40 7.59
C HIS A 126 -6.78 20.78 7.32
N PHE A 127 -7.52 21.37 6.37
CA PHE A 127 -8.61 20.68 5.69
C PHE A 127 -8.03 19.65 4.73
N VAL A 128 -8.38 18.39 4.93
CA VAL A 128 -8.00 17.28 4.04
C VAL A 128 -9.27 16.83 3.32
N THR A 129 -9.29 16.93 2.00
CA THR A 129 -10.46 16.60 1.17
C THR A 129 -10.02 15.90 -0.12
N HIS A 130 -10.93 15.18 -0.79
CA HIS A 130 -10.60 14.52 -2.06
C HIS A 130 -10.88 15.40 -3.29
N LYS A 131 -11.73 16.43 -3.18
CA LYS A 131 -12.08 17.38 -4.26
C LYS A 131 -11.51 18.78 -4.07
N GLY A 132 -10.66 18.97 -3.06
CA GLY A 132 -10.11 20.28 -2.72
C GLY A 132 -11.17 21.19 -2.06
N VAL A 133 -10.91 22.49 -2.16
CA VAL A 133 -11.78 23.57 -1.67
C VAL A 133 -12.30 24.39 -2.85
N THR A 134 -13.42 25.08 -2.67
CA THR A 134 -13.90 26.03 -3.68
C THR A 134 -12.97 27.23 -3.79
N SER A 135 -12.86 27.87 -4.95
CA SER A 135 -12.01 29.06 -5.12
C SER A 135 -12.31 30.17 -4.10
N PRO A 136 -13.59 30.53 -3.81
CA PRO A 136 -13.87 31.53 -2.79
C PRO A 136 -13.38 31.14 -1.39
N PHE A 137 -13.37 29.84 -1.06
CA PHE A 137 -12.82 29.41 0.23
C PHE A 137 -11.29 29.42 0.22
N GLN A 138 -10.65 29.05 -0.90
CA GLN A 138 -9.20 29.19 -1.05
C GLN A 138 -8.77 30.66 -0.91
N ASP A 139 -9.48 31.60 -1.52
CA ASP A 139 -9.19 33.04 -1.40
C ASP A 139 -9.24 33.52 0.07
N LEU A 140 -10.14 32.96 0.88
CA LEU A 140 -10.20 33.24 2.32
C LEU A 140 -9.02 32.62 3.07
N LEU A 141 -8.62 31.39 2.75
CA LEU A 141 -7.43 30.75 3.35
C LEU A 141 -6.14 31.54 3.03
N ASP A 142 -6.04 32.08 1.82
CA ASP A 142 -4.91 32.89 1.38
C ASP A 142 -4.90 34.29 2.03
N LYS A 143 -6.03 34.73 2.61
CA LYS A 143 -6.20 36.00 3.33
C LYS A 143 -6.77 35.77 4.74
N PRO A 144 -5.91 35.38 5.71
CA PRO A 144 -6.33 34.99 7.06
C PRO A 144 -7.25 36.00 7.78
N GLU A 145 -7.02 37.30 7.56
CA GLU A 145 -7.81 38.37 8.15
C GLU A 145 -9.23 38.43 7.57
N ASP A 146 -9.37 38.19 6.26
CA ASP A 146 -10.68 38.09 5.60
C ASP A 146 -11.42 36.83 6.07
N LEU A 147 -10.71 35.71 6.28
CA LEU A 147 -11.30 34.51 6.88
C LEU A 147 -11.79 34.78 8.30
N ARG A 148 -11.00 35.47 9.14
CA ARG A 148 -11.44 35.84 10.50
C ARG A 148 -12.72 36.67 10.45
N LYS A 149 -12.73 37.71 9.61
CA LYS A 149 -13.91 38.56 9.42
C LYS A 149 -15.12 37.75 8.95
N PHE A 150 -14.92 36.87 7.96
CA PHE A 150 -15.97 36.00 7.45
C PHE A 150 -16.58 35.11 8.54
N ILE A 151 -15.75 34.51 9.41
CA ILE A 151 -16.22 33.66 10.51
C ILE A 151 -17.03 34.46 11.54
N ILE A 152 -16.55 35.65 11.92
CA ILE A 152 -17.25 36.50 12.90
C ILE A 152 -18.59 37.00 12.32
N ASP A 153 -18.57 37.56 11.10
CA ASP A 153 -19.75 38.17 10.49
C ASP A 153 -20.84 37.12 10.18
N ASN A 154 -20.44 35.88 9.85
CA ASN A 154 -21.37 34.80 9.48
C ASN A 154 -21.51 33.72 10.57
N TRP A 155 -21.14 34.01 11.82
CA TRP A 155 -21.17 33.04 12.92
C TRP A 155 -22.57 32.43 13.12
N ASN A 156 -23.59 33.28 13.13
CA ASN A 156 -24.99 32.86 13.36
C ASN A 156 -25.51 31.94 12.25
N GLU A 157 -25.09 32.16 11.00
CA GLU A 157 -25.53 31.39 9.85
C GLU A 157 -24.80 30.05 9.73
N HIS A 158 -23.49 30.03 9.97
CA HIS A 158 -22.65 28.88 9.64
C HIS A 158 -22.15 28.09 10.85
N CYS A 159 -22.00 28.71 12.03
CA CYS A 159 -21.34 28.10 13.18
C CYS A 159 -22.30 27.78 14.33
N ARG A 160 -23.14 28.74 14.72
CA ARG A 160 -23.94 28.74 15.96
C ARG A 160 -24.66 27.43 16.25
N SER A 161 -25.30 26.82 15.26
CA SER A 161 -26.09 25.58 15.39
C SER A 161 -25.35 24.29 14.98
N LYS A 162 -24.09 24.37 14.53
CA LYS A 162 -23.34 23.25 13.95
C LYS A 162 -22.16 22.76 14.79
N ILE A 163 -21.92 23.35 15.97
CA ILE A 163 -20.80 23.01 16.84
C ILE A 163 -21.15 21.91 17.86
N ARG A 164 -22.34 22.01 18.47
CA ARG A 164 -22.86 21.09 19.50
C ARG A 164 -24.40 21.13 19.46
N LYS A 165 -25.04 20.34 20.32
CA LYS A 165 -26.51 20.27 20.42
C LYS A 165 -27.14 21.63 20.76
N ASP A 166 -26.59 22.33 21.75
CA ASP A 166 -27.05 23.65 22.16
C ASP A 166 -26.34 24.75 21.34
N PRO A 167 -27.05 25.82 20.94
CA PRO A 167 -26.43 26.94 20.24
C PRO A 167 -25.17 27.45 20.95
N ALA A 168 -24.10 27.61 20.16
CA ALA A 168 -22.87 28.27 20.58
C ALA A 168 -22.98 29.75 20.20
N GLU A 169 -23.50 30.58 21.11
CA GLU A 169 -23.61 32.02 20.89
C GLU A 169 -22.23 32.66 20.79
N LEU A 170 -22.08 33.68 19.93
CA LEU A 170 -20.87 34.47 19.82
C LEU A 170 -20.81 35.49 20.97
N THR A 171 -20.43 35.02 22.16
CA THR A 171 -20.24 35.90 23.33
C THR A 171 -19.04 36.82 23.13
N ALA A 172 -18.93 37.86 23.96
CA ALA A 172 -17.80 38.79 23.91
C ALA A 172 -16.46 38.07 24.14
N GLU A 173 -16.43 37.09 25.03
CA GLU A 173 -15.25 36.29 25.37
C GLU A 173 -14.83 35.37 24.22
N LEU A 174 -15.80 34.69 23.59
CA LEU A 174 -15.51 33.86 22.42
C LEU A 174 -15.04 34.71 21.24
N LYS A 175 -15.67 35.87 21.02
CA LYS A 175 -15.23 36.80 19.98
C LYS A 175 -13.79 37.29 20.22
N ALA A 176 -13.46 37.68 21.46
CA ALA A 176 -12.10 38.08 21.82
C ALA A 176 -11.08 36.94 21.62
N HIS A 177 -11.46 35.70 21.92
CA HIS A 177 -10.64 34.52 21.63
C HIS A 177 -10.39 34.37 20.13
N ILE A 178 -11.43 34.44 19.30
CA ILE A 178 -11.33 34.36 17.84
C ILE A 178 -10.42 35.48 17.28
N GLU A 179 -10.52 36.69 17.83
CA GLU A 179 -9.66 37.82 17.46
C GLU A 179 -8.18 37.60 17.82
N SER A 180 -7.91 36.85 18.90
CA SER A 180 -6.53 36.52 19.31
C SER A 180 -5.89 35.38 18.50
N VAL A 181 -6.69 34.54 17.84
CA VAL A 181 -6.18 33.36 17.13
C VAL A 181 -5.44 33.77 15.84
N PRO A 182 -4.26 33.16 15.57
CA PRO A 182 -3.56 33.35 14.30
C PRO A 182 -4.25 32.56 13.18
N PHE A 183 -5.13 33.21 12.42
CA PHE A 183 -5.91 32.55 11.35
C PHE A 183 -5.05 31.98 10.20
N ALA A 184 -3.77 32.36 10.10
CA ALA A 184 -2.81 31.75 9.19
C ALA A 184 -2.53 30.26 9.50
N ALA A 185 -2.99 29.75 10.65
CA ALA A 185 -2.96 28.33 10.98
C ALA A 185 -3.89 27.50 10.08
N PHE A 186 -4.99 28.08 9.56
CA PHE A 186 -5.94 27.37 8.71
C PHE A 186 -5.42 27.22 7.29
N ARG A 187 -5.37 25.99 6.79
CA ARG A 187 -4.83 25.61 5.48
C ARG A 187 -5.70 24.53 4.85
N ALA A 188 -5.53 24.31 3.55
CA ALA A 188 -6.11 23.17 2.85
C ALA A 188 -5.01 22.33 2.21
N LYS A 189 -5.04 21.01 2.46
CA LYS A 189 -4.15 20.06 1.80
C LYS A 189 -4.68 19.81 0.39
N GLN A 190 -3.87 20.10 -0.62
CA GLN A 190 -4.25 19.87 -2.01
C GLN A 190 -4.36 18.36 -2.31
N PRO A 191 -5.45 17.89 -2.93
CA PRO A 191 -5.68 16.45 -3.15
C PRO A 191 -4.57 15.76 -3.94
N LEU A 192 -4.03 16.42 -4.97
CA LEU A 192 -2.92 15.87 -5.76
C LEU A 192 -1.65 15.70 -4.92
N THR A 193 -1.34 16.70 -4.11
CA THR A 193 -0.19 16.63 -3.18
C THR A 193 -0.38 15.51 -2.17
N LEU A 194 -1.58 15.38 -1.59
CA LEU A 194 -1.92 14.28 -0.68
C LEU A 194 -1.71 12.91 -1.32
N LEU A 195 -2.18 12.71 -2.56
CA LEU A 195 -1.98 11.46 -3.29
C LEU A 195 -0.51 11.18 -3.58
N ASN A 196 0.25 12.17 -4.03
CA ASN A 196 1.69 12.02 -4.34
C ASN A 196 2.53 11.73 -3.09
N GLU A 197 2.14 12.29 -1.95
CA GLU A 197 2.79 12.00 -0.67
C GLU A 197 2.38 10.64 -0.14
N HIS A 198 1.08 10.29 -0.20
CA HIS A 198 0.64 8.94 0.17
C HIS A 198 1.31 7.88 -0.72
N ALA A 199 1.62 8.16 -1.99
CA ALA A 199 2.34 7.26 -2.89
C ALA A 199 3.73 6.82 -2.39
N GLN A 200 4.29 7.54 -1.44
CA GLN A 200 5.57 7.22 -0.81
C GLN A 200 5.43 6.42 0.49
N THR A 201 4.19 6.11 0.91
CA THR A 201 3.91 5.27 2.08
C THR A 201 3.86 3.80 1.69
N LYS A 202 4.15 2.90 2.64
CA LYS A 202 3.98 1.45 2.45
C LYS A 202 2.52 1.04 2.21
N TYR A 203 1.57 1.90 2.54
CA TYR A 203 0.14 1.63 2.40
C TYR A 203 -0.40 1.87 0.97
N HIS A 204 0.27 2.69 0.15
CA HIS A 204 -0.30 3.13 -1.12
C HIS A 204 -0.68 2.00 -2.07
N LEU A 205 0.17 0.98 -2.19
CA LEU A 205 -0.08 -0.14 -3.10
C LEU A 205 -1.25 -1.00 -2.62
N THR A 206 -1.44 -1.12 -1.32
CA THR A 206 -2.63 -1.78 -0.75
C THR A 206 -3.90 -0.97 -1.06
N VAL A 207 -3.79 0.36 -1.01
CA VAL A 207 -4.91 1.28 -1.20
C VAL A 207 -5.27 1.50 -2.67
N PHE A 208 -4.32 1.54 -3.61
CA PHE A 208 -4.59 1.85 -5.03
C PHE A 208 -4.25 0.72 -6.00
N GLY A 209 -3.71 -0.38 -5.51
CA GLY A 209 -3.17 -1.46 -6.34
C GLY A 209 -1.75 -1.16 -6.82
N ALA A 210 -1.02 -2.21 -7.18
CA ALA A 210 0.25 -2.05 -7.86
C ALA A 210 0.04 -1.52 -9.29
N PRO A 211 0.94 -0.68 -9.82
CA PRO A 211 0.95 -0.39 -11.25
C PRO A 211 0.99 -1.70 -12.06
N LEU A 212 0.52 -1.68 -13.30
CA LEU A 212 0.88 -2.72 -14.28
C LEU A 212 2.39 -2.65 -14.46
N ILE A 213 3.12 -3.53 -13.77
CA ILE A 213 4.58 -3.58 -13.84
C ILE A 213 4.94 -4.60 -14.91
N ASP A 214 5.70 -4.16 -15.92
CA ASP A 214 6.40 -5.09 -16.80
C ASP A 214 7.49 -5.76 -15.97
N ARG A 215 7.28 -7.04 -15.65
CA ARG A 215 8.26 -7.84 -14.92
C ARG A 215 9.60 -7.83 -15.68
N PRO A 216 10.72 -7.49 -15.03
CA PRO A 216 12.04 -7.60 -15.64
C PRO A 216 12.31 -9.02 -16.15
N LYS A 217 13.14 -9.16 -17.19
CA LYS A 217 13.57 -10.49 -17.64
C LYS A 217 14.20 -11.22 -16.44
N PRO A 218 13.76 -12.46 -16.14
CA PRO A 218 14.32 -13.20 -15.02
C PRO A 218 15.84 -13.41 -15.15
N PRO A 219 16.57 -13.50 -14.03
CA PRO A 219 18.01 -13.71 -14.05
C PRO A 219 18.33 -15.06 -14.71
N GLU A 220 19.40 -15.09 -15.50
CA GLU A 220 19.95 -16.34 -16.03
C GLU A 220 20.71 -17.07 -14.91
N PRO A 221 20.67 -18.40 -14.83
CA PRO A 221 21.47 -19.16 -13.88
C PRO A 221 22.96 -18.85 -14.05
N PRO A 222 23.71 -18.63 -12.95
CA PRO A 222 25.16 -18.52 -12.99
C PRO A 222 25.79 -19.78 -13.59
N SER A 223 26.96 -19.64 -14.23
CA SER A 223 27.65 -20.77 -14.86
C SER A 223 28.04 -21.87 -13.86
N ALA A 224 28.33 -21.49 -12.62
CA ALA A 224 28.56 -22.40 -11.51
C ALA A 224 27.38 -22.41 -10.53
N VAL A 225 27.15 -23.56 -9.88
CA VAL A 225 26.17 -23.69 -8.80
C VAL A 225 26.57 -22.80 -7.62
N THR A 226 25.66 -21.96 -7.15
CA THR A 226 25.91 -21.04 -6.03
C THR A 226 25.37 -21.58 -4.70
N ALA A 227 25.82 -21.01 -3.59
CA ALA A 227 25.37 -21.41 -2.24
C ALA A 227 23.85 -21.32 -2.06
N GLY A 228 23.18 -20.44 -2.81
CA GLY A 228 21.73 -20.24 -2.75
C GLY A 228 20.91 -21.38 -3.34
N GLU A 229 21.48 -22.24 -4.20
CA GLU A 229 20.78 -23.35 -4.89
C GLU A 229 21.26 -24.75 -4.45
N ASN A 230 22.26 -24.83 -3.57
CA ASN A 230 22.95 -26.08 -3.25
C ASN A 230 22.05 -27.22 -2.77
N LYS A 231 21.02 -26.91 -1.95
CA LYS A 231 20.21 -27.97 -1.33
C LYS A 231 19.31 -28.66 -2.33
N TYR A 232 18.62 -27.92 -3.20
CA TYR A 232 17.80 -28.56 -4.23
C TYR A 232 18.67 -29.18 -5.32
N VAL A 233 19.83 -28.59 -5.65
CA VAL A 233 20.77 -29.18 -6.61
C VAL A 233 21.27 -30.53 -6.11
N ALA A 234 21.59 -30.66 -4.82
CA ALA A 234 21.94 -31.95 -4.23
C ALA A 234 20.81 -32.98 -4.39
N GLN A 235 19.57 -32.60 -4.07
CA GLN A 235 18.42 -33.49 -4.29
C GLN A 235 18.23 -33.85 -5.78
N LEU A 236 18.53 -32.93 -6.70
CA LEU A 236 18.44 -33.21 -8.13
C LEU A 236 19.49 -34.23 -8.58
N MET A 237 20.71 -34.15 -8.03
CA MET A 237 21.74 -35.17 -8.26
C MET A 237 21.31 -36.53 -7.70
N GLU A 238 20.65 -36.59 -6.54
CA GLU A 238 20.08 -37.82 -5.98
C GLU A 238 19.00 -38.41 -6.89
N VAL A 239 18.09 -37.57 -7.40
CA VAL A 239 17.06 -37.98 -8.37
C VAL A 239 17.68 -38.58 -9.64
N ILE A 240 18.70 -37.92 -10.20
CA ILE A 240 19.40 -38.40 -11.39
C ILE A 240 20.15 -39.70 -11.09
N SER A 241 20.81 -39.78 -9.93
CA SER A 241 21.52 -40.97 -9.47
C SER A 241 20.59 -42.18 -9.37
N ALA A 242 19.40 -41.99 -8.78
CA ALA A 242 18.38 -43.02 -8.63
C ALA A 242 17.80 -43.47 -9.98
N ASP A 243 17.53 -42.54 -10.92
CA ASP A 243 16.98 -42.88 -12.24
C ASP A 243 18.01 -43.60 -13.13
N LEU A 244 19.29 -43.23 -13.04
CA LEU A 244 20.37 -43.90 -13.79
C LEU A 244 20.83 -45.23 -13.16
N GLY A 245 20.57 -45.44 -11.87
CA GLY A 245 21.09 -46.59 -11.12
C GLY A 245 22.60 -46.56 -10.90
N LEU A 246 23.22 -45.38 -10.90
CA LEU A 246 24.65 -45.17 -10.67
C LEU A 246 24.89 -43.94 -9.79
N THR A 247 26.01 -43.90 -9.08
CA THR A 247 26.38 -42.77 -8.21
C THR A 247 26.69 -41.53 -9.04
N VAL A 248 25.98 -40.43 -8.79
CA VAL A 248 26.22 -39.10 -9.40
C VAL A 248 26.75 -38.14 -8.35
N SER A 249 27.97 -37.65 -8.55
CA SER A 249 28.64 -36.67 -7.67
C SER A 249 28.92 -35.35 -8.37
N SER A 250 28.88 -35.32 -9.70
CA SER A 250 29.17 -34.14 -10.51
C SER A 250 28.38 -34.13 -11.82
N LEU A 251 28.34 -32.98 -12.50
CA LEU A 251 27.70 -32.85 -13.81
C LEU A 251 28.29 -33.83 -14.84
N ALA A 252 29.59 -34.15 -14.73
CA ALA A 252 30.28 -35.03 -15.66
C ALA A 252 29.68 -36.44 -15.71
N ASP A 253 29.10 -36.90 -14.59
CA ASP A 253 28.64 -38.28 -14.41
C ASP A 253 27.40 -38.60 -15.27
N PHE A 254 26.63 -37.58 -15.65
CA PHE A 254 25.42 -37.74 -16.47
C PHE A 254 25.45 -36.96 -17.78
N LEU A 255 26.61 -36.42 -18.20
CA LEU A 255 26.73 -35.69 -19.48
C LEU A 255 26.32 -36.53 -20.70
N HIS A 256 26.51 -37.85 -20.62
CA HIS A 256 26.13 -38.81 -21.65
C HIS A 256 24.59 -38.97 -21.80
N SER A 257 23.82 -38.53 -20.80
CA SER A 257 22.37 -38.65 -20.78
C SER A 257 21.69 -37.31 -21.06
N ASP A 258 21.22 -37.14 -22.30
CA ASP A 258 20.53 -35.93 -22.72
C ASP A 258 19.28 -35.62 -21.87
N LYS A 259 18.56 -36.66 -21.41
CA LYS A 259 17.41 -36.55 -20.50
C LYS A 259 17.80 -35.82 -19.21
N HIS A 260 18.86 -36.28 -18.55
CA HIS A 260 19.28 -35.76 -17.24
C HIS A 260 19.97 -34.40 -17.36
N ARG A 261 20.77 -34.18 -18.40
CA ARG A 261 21.33 -32.85 -18.68
C ARG A 261 20.22 -31.81 -18.86
N ARG A 262 19.21 -32.11 -19.68
CA ARG A 262 18.08 -31.20 -19.91
C ARG A 262 17.25 -30.96 -18.65
N LEU A 263 17.04 -31.99 -17.82
CA LEU A 263 16.37 -31.83 -16.54
C LEU A 263 17.16 -30.86 -15.64
N PHE A 264 18.47 -31.09 -15.51
CA PHE A 264 19.35 -30.25 -14.69
C PHE A 264 19.35 -28.78 -15.13
N ASP A 265 19.59 -28.54 -16.42
CA ASP A 265 19.63 -27.19 -16.99
C ASP A 265 18.28 -26.48 -16.84
N ARG A 266 17.17 -27.19 -17.09
CA ARG A 266 15.82 -26.65 -16.92
C ARG A 266 15.52 -26.30 -15.47
N SER A 267 15.84 -27.19 -14.53
CA SER A 267 15.58 -26.96 -13.11
C SER A 267 16.36 -25.76 -12.56
N ARG A 268 17.59 -25.54 -13.05
CA ARG A 268 18.33 -24.31 -12.73
C ARG A 268 17.67 -23.08 -13.35
N LEU A 269 17.31 -23.13 -14.63
CA LEU A 269 16.60 -22.02 -15.28
C LEU A 269 15.33 -21.62 -14.51
N THR A 270 14.48 -22.58 -14.19
CA THR A 270 13.20 -22.32 -13.51
C THR A 270 13.39 -21.86 -12.07
N PHE A 271 14.39 -22.37 -11.34
CA PHE A 271 14.73 -21.86 -10.01
C PHE A 271 15.04 -20.34 -10.03
N TYR A 272 15.90 -19.88 -10.95
CA TYR A 272 16.24 -18.45 -11.05
C TYR A 272 15.08 -17.60 -11.60
N HIS A 273 14.16 -18.20 -12.38
CA HIS A 273 12.88 -17.57 -12.68
C HIS A 273 12.09 -17.24 -11.41
N ALA A 274 11.94 -18.20 -10.51
CA ALA A 274 11.25 -17.99 -9.23
C ALA A 274 12.00 -17.03 -8.29
N GLU A 275 13.35 -17.02 -8.29
CA GLU A 275 14.13 -15.99 -7.58
C GLU A 275 13.83 -14.58 -8.10
N GLY A 276 13.72 -14.40 -9.43
CA GLY A 276 13.31 -13.12 -10.00
C GLY A 276 11.90 -12.68 -9.58
N LEU A 277 10.97 -13.63 -9.38
CA LEU A 277 9.64 -13.33 -8.84
C LEU A 277 9.71 -12.92 -7.36
N LYS A 278 10.60 -13.55 -6.58
CA LYS A 278 10.86 -13.21 -5.17
C LYS A 278 11.47 -11.81 -5.03
N GLU A 279 12.41 -11.44 -5.89
CA GLU A 279 12.98 -10.09 -5.95
C GLU A 279 11.91 -9.04 -6.29
N LEU A 280 11.03 -9.33 -7.27
CA LEU A 280 9.91 -8.46 -7.60
C LEU A 280 9.00 -8.22 -6.38
N ALA A 281 8.68 -9.25 -5.61
CA ALA A 281 7.87 -9.11 -4.39
C ALA A 281 8.55 -8.20 -3.36
N ARG A 282 9.85 -8.39 -3.12
CA ARG A 282 10.64 -7.55 -2.20
C ARG A 282 10.65 -6.09 -2.64
N ASP A 283 10.97 -5.84 -3.90
CA ASP A 283 11.24 -4.48 -4.39
C ASP A 283 9.95 -3.70 -4.64
N GLN A 284 8.89 -4.35 -5.13
CA GLN A 284 7.66 -3.68 -5.54
C GLN A 284 6.54 -3.77 -4.52
N MET A 285 6.41 -4.86 -3.74
CA MET A 285 5.39 -4.95 -2.69
C MET A 285 5.91 -4.45 -1.33
N ALA A 286 7.18 -4.03 -1.27
CA ALA A 286 7.90 -3.62 -0.05
C ALA A 286 7.90 -4.67 1.08
N ASP A 287 7.46 -5.90 0.80
CA ASP A 287 7.35 -6.99 1.75
C ASP A 287 7.56 -8.33 1.06
N ILE A 288 8.65 -8.99 1.42
CA ILE A 288 9.00 -10.33 0.92
C ILE A 288 8.00 -11.39 1.40
N ALA A 289 7.27 -11.13 2.49
CA ALA A 289 6.30 -12.08 3.04
C ALA A 289 5.19 -12.44 2.06
N PHE A 290 4.86 -11.56 1.09
CA PHE A 290 3.92 -11.90 0.01
C PHE A 290 4.41 -13.04 -0.88
N PHE A 291 5.73 -13.17 -1.07
CA PHE A 291 6.28 -14.31 -1.78
C PHE A 291 6.14 -15.59 -0.95
N ASP A 292 6.42 -15.50 0.35
CA ASP A 292 6.33 -16.64 1.26
C ASP A 292 4.89 -17.17 1.37
N THR A 293 3.87 -16.28 1.34
CA THR A 293 2.46 -16.69 1.29
C THR A 293 2.11 -17.43 0.00
N LEU A 294 2.68 -17.02 -1.13
CA LEU A 294 2.50 -17.72 -2.40
C LEU A 294 3.17 -19.10 -2.37
N LEU A 295 4.41 -19.18 -1.87
CA LEU A 295 5.14 -20.43 -1.76
C LEU A 295 4.39 -21.43 -0.86
N LYS A 296 3.80 -20.94 0.24
CA LYS A 296 2.93 -21.73 1.12
C LYS A 296 1.68 -22.24 0.39
N GLU A 297 1.06 -21.44 -0.46
CA GLU A 297 -0.09 -21.86 -1.27
C GLU A 297 0.29 -23.02 -2.22
N PHE A 298 1.46 -22.96 -2.84
CA PHE A 298 2.00 -24.07 -3.64
C PHE A 298 2.31 -25.29 -2.79
N HIS A 299 2.97 -25.10 -1.64
CA HIS A 299 3.32 -26.20 -0.74
C HIS A 299 2.08 -26.99 -0.31
N ASP A 300 1.05 -26.28 0.16
CA ASP A 300 -0.18 -26.88 0.68
C ASP A 300 -1.01 -27.48 -0.46
N GLY A 301 -1.12 -26.76 -1.58
CA GLY A 301 -1.89 -27.20 -2.74
C GLY A 301 -1.26 -28.37 -3.49
N LEU A 302 0.06 -28.54 -3.42
CA LEU A 302 0.79 -29.65 -4.05
C LEU A 302 1.06 -30.83 -3.11
N TYR A 303 0.49 -30.83 -1.90
CA TYR A 303 0.77 -31.81 -0.85
C TYR A 303 0.80 -33.26 -1.35
N HIS A 304 -0.25 -33.71 -2.03
CA HIS A 304 -0.35 -35.11 -2.50
C HIS A 304 0.63 -35.47 -3.62
N TRP A 305 1.15 -34.48 -4.34
CA TRP A 305 2.12 -34.72 -5.41
C TRP A 305 3.53 -34.86 -4.85
N HIS A 306 3.92 -33.98 -3.92
CA HIS A 306 5.28 -33.99 -3.35
C HIS A 306 5.46 -34.99 -2.20
N THR A 307 4.37 -35.56 -1.68
CA THR A 307 4.39 -36.68 -0.72
C THR A 307 3.99 -38.03 -1.34
N GLY A 308 3.71 -38.04 -2.64
CA GLY A 308 3.24 -39.23 -3.36
C GLY A 308 4.35 -40.25 -3.66
N GLU A 309 3.92 -41.48 -3.91
CA GLU A 309 4.76 -42.57 -4.43
C GLU A 309 4.53 -42.77 -5.94
N PRO A 310 5.55 -43.18 -6.72
CA PRO A 310 6.91 -43.48 -6.27
C PRO A 310 7.80 -42.22 -6.12
N ALA A 311 8.72 -42.26 -5.16
CA ALA A 311 9.77 -41.25 -4.96
C ALA A 311 10.72 -41.07 -6.17
N GLY A 312 11.58 -40.05 -6.10
CA GLY A 312 12.63 -39.76 -7.05
C GLY A 312 12.12 -39.00 -8.27
N TYR A 313 12.54 -39.45 -9.45
CA TYR A 313 12.22 -38.80 -10.73
C TYR A 313 10.70 -38.66 -10.97
N PRO A 314 9.86 -39.68 -10.74
CA PRO A 314 8.40 -39.55 -10.93
C PRO A 314 7.78 -38.49 -10.02
N ARG A 315 8.10 -38.49 -8.72
CA ARG A 315 7.61 -37.48 -7.76
C ARG A 315 7.95 -36.06 -8.18
N LEU A 316 9.20 -35.83 -8.59
CA LEU A 316 9.65 -34.52 -9.11
C LEU A 316 8.81 -34.09 -10.31
N ILE A 317 8.68 -34.95 -11.32
CA ILE A 317 7.98 -34.62 -12.57
C ILE A 317 6.49 -34.39 -12.34
N GLU A 318 5.82 -35.24 -11.55
CA GLU A 318 4.39 -35.10 -11.29
C GLU A 318 4.08 -33.87 -10.44
N THR A 319 4.94 -33.52 -9.47
CA THR A 319 4.81 -32.28 -8.70
C THR A 319 4.97 -31.06 -9.60
N VAL A 320 5.96 -31.06 -10.49
CA VAL A 320 6.16 -29.96 -11.46
C VAL A 320 4.96 -29.84 -12.38
N LYS A 321 4.44 -30.94 -12.95
CA LYS A 321 3.23 -30.91 -13.78
C LYS A 321 2.03 -30.34 -13.04
N ALA A 322 1.82 -30.77 -11.79
CA ALA A 322 0.72 -30.27 -10.97
C ALA A 322 0.86 -28.77 -10.66
N SER A 323 2.08 -28.28 -10.44
CA SER A 323 2.35 -26.85 -10.25
C SER A 323 1.91 -26.00 -11.45
N GLN A 324 1.95 -26.56 -12.66
CA GLN A 324 1.50 -25.87 -13.86
C GLN A 324 -0.03 -25.72 -13.92
N THR A 325 -0.76 -26.62 -13.25
CA THR A 325 -2.22 -26.69 -13.32
C THR A 325 -2.94 -26.13 -12.09
N ILE A 326 -2.23 -25.95 -10.98
CA ILE A 326 -2.84 -25.45 -9.74
C ILE A 326 -3.45 -24.06 -9.97
N GLN A 327 -4.70 -23.89 -9.55
CA GLN A 327 -5.34 -22.59 -9.58
C GLN A 327 -4.84 -21.76 -8.41
N LEU A 328 -4.38 -20.56 -8.70
CA LEU A 328 -4.03 -19.61 -7.66
C LEU A 328 -5.31 -18.98 -7.12
N SER A 329 -5.31 -18.72 -5.83
CA SER A 329 -6.17 -17.71 -5.24
C SER A 329 -5.93 -16.36 -5.93
N LYS A 330 -6.77 -15.34 -5.67
CA LYS A 330 -6.56 -13.97 -6.16
C LYS A 330 -5.38 -13.30 -5.45
N HIS A 331 -4.22 -13.94 -5.53
CA HIS A 331 -2.99 -13.60 -4.84
C HIS A 331 -2.39 -12.34 -5.46
N ALA A 332 -1.78 -11.48 -4.64
CA ALA A 332 -1.24 -10.20 -5.11
C ALA A 332 -0.18 -10.36 -6.23
N LEU A 333 0.54 -11.48 -6.22
CA LEU A 333 1.55 -11.82 -7.23
C LEU A 333 1.00 -12.57 -8.45
N GLU A 334 -0.25 -13.07 -8.43
CA GLU A 334 -0.86 -13.88 -9.50
C GLU A 334 -0.60 -13.31 -10.92
N PRO A 335 -0.78 -11.99 -11.18
CA PRO A 335 -0.57 -11.43 -12.52
C PRO A 335 0.87 -11.54 -13.04
N ASN A 336 1.84 -11.74 -12.15
CA ASN A 336 3.27 -11.79 -12.46
C ASN A 336 3.83 -13.22 -12.51
N VAL A 337 3.03 -14.22 -12.12
CA VAL A 337 3.43 -15.64 -12.10
C VAL A 337 3.40 -16.19 -13.53
N LEU A 338 4.57 -16.56 -14.02
CA LEU A 338 4.77 -17.24 -15.28
C LEU A 338 4.87 -18.77 -15.07
N PRO A 339 4.66 -19.57 -16.12
CA PRO A 339 4.79 -21.03 -16.04
C PRO A 339 6.13 -21.51 -15.47
N ASN A 340 7.22 -20.83 -15.81
CA ASN A 340 8.55 -21.19 -15.30
C ASN A 340 8.70 -20.95 -13.79
N ASP A 341 8.01 -19.97 -13.21
CA ASP A 341 8.10 -19.73 -11.76
C ASP A 341 7.38 -20.81 -10.97
N ARG A 342 6.28 -21.35 -11.51
CA ARG A 342 5.52 -22.44 -10.89
C ARG A 342 6.40 -23.67 -10.68
N GLU A 343 7.19 -23.99 -11.70
CA GLU A 343 8.22 -25.04 -11.61
C GLU A 343 9.36 -24.64 -10.68
N GLY A 344 9.86 -23.40 -10.79
CA GLY A 344 10.93 -22.88 -9.95
C GLY A 344 10.61 -22.90 -8.46
N MET A 345 9.37 -22.60 -8.08
CA MET A 345 8.89 -22.65 -6.70
C MET A 345 8.93 -24.07 -6.13
N CYS A 346 8.74 -25.11 -6.96
CA CYS A 346 8.97 -26.49 -6.52
C CYS A 346 10.45 -26.70 -6.12
N HIS A 347 11.38 -26.14 -6.89
CA HIS A 347 12.81 -26.21 -6.59
C HIS A 347 13.19 -25.35 -5.37
N GLN A 348 12.58 -24.17 -5.18
CA GLN A 348 12.78 -23.35 -3.98
C GLN A 348 12.26 -24.07 -2.71
N MET A 349 11.08 -24.67 -2.75
CA MET A 349 10.57 -25.47 -1.62
C MET A 349 11.51 -26.63 -1.27
N ALA A 350 12.08 -27.31 -2.28
CA ALA A 350 13.10 -28.33 -2.07
C ALA A 350 14.40 -27.74 -1.48
N ASN A 351 14.80 -26.55 -1.92
CA ASN A 351 15.97 -25.84 -1.43
C ASN A 351 15.81 -25.40 0.04
N GLU A 352 14.60 -25.00 0.43
CA GLU A 352 14.25 -24.66 1.81
C GLU A 352 14.07 -25.90 2.70
N GLY A 353 14.05 -27.09 2.10
CA GLY A 353 13.89 -28.36 2.80
C GLY A 353 12.44 -28.69 3.16
N GLN A 354 11.48 -27.96 2.58
CA GLN A 354 10.05 -28.21 2.74
C GLN A 354 9.58 -29.40 1.89
N VAL A 355 10.21 -29.61 0.73
CA VAL A 355 9.92 -30.71 -0.20
C VAL A 355 11.14 -31.62 -0.37
N ARG A 356 10.91 -32.93 -0.54
CA ARG A 356 11.95 -33.92 -0.83
C ARG A 356 11.58 -34.83 -1.99
N TRP A 357 12.50 -34.96 -2.95
CA TRP A 357 12.29 -35.80 -4.13
C TRP A 357 12.59 -37.26 -3.88
N CYS A 358 13.73 -37.58 -3.26
CA CYS A 358 14.10 -38.94 -2.87
C CYS A 358 13.78 -39.18 -1.39
N ASP A 359 13.34 -40.38 -1.06
CA ASP A 359 13.22 -40.80 0.33
C ASP A 359 14.60 -41.12 0.91
N LYS A 360 14.71 -40.98 2.23
CA LYS A 360 15.96 -41.22 2.97
C LYS A 360 16.28 -42.69 3.16
#